data_AF-A0A841HR94-F1
#
_entry.id   AF-A0A841HR94-F1
#
_cell.length_a   1.000
_cell.length_b   1.000
_cell.length_c   1.000
_cell.angle_alpha   90.00
_cell.angle_beta   90.00
_cell.angle_gamma   90.00
#
_symmetry.space_group_name_H-M   'P 1'
#
loop_
_entity.id
_entity.type
_entity.pdbx_description
1 polymer ?
#
loop_
_entity_poly.entity_id
_entity_poly.type
_entity_poly.pdbx_seq_one_letter_code
_entity_poly.pdbx_strand_id
1 'polypeptide(L)'
;MSRFEFALPRARALMAVAVLGAGLALSGTAAAAPPATVTGSWSILIDQNYTTLDITNQGGGGGPGGSTCRVILGYLGIAPITGYYCPPTGELHFLHNNVSTGATVRTFSGSVTAATGVAPAHMAGTFKVVNVAFGPYGEYPFSASK
;
A
#
# COMPACT_ATOMS: atom_id res chain seq x y z
N MET A 1 59.40 70.77 -5.87
CA MET A 1 58.12 71.27 -6.42
C MET A 1 57.02 70.28 -6.03
N SER A 2 55.91 70.81 -5.49
CA SER A 2 54.60 70.17 -5.16
C SER A 2 54.59 69.17 -3.99
N ARG A 3 54.10 69.49 -2.77
CA ARG A 3 52.73 69.78 -2.24
C ARG A 3 51.71 68.63 -2.34
N PHE A 4 50.85 68.56 -1.31
CA PHE A 4 49.61 67.78 -1.03
C PHE A 4 49.77 66.80 0.14
N GLU A 5 49.36 67.12 1.38
CA GLU A 5 48.00 67.32 1.97
C GLU A 5 47.07 66.10 1.98
N PHE A 6 46.66 65.76 3.22
CA PHE A 6 45.39 65.20 3.69
C PHE A 6 44.79 63.95 3.04
N ALA A 7 44.59 62.90 3.86
CA ALA A 7 43.29 62.59 4.47
C ALA A 7 43.20 61.08 4.83
N LEU A 8 42.96 60.77 6.11
CA LEU A 8 42.34 59.49 6.47
C LEU A 8 40.90 59.46 5.95
N PRO A 9 40.42 58.31 5.46
CA PRO A 9 39.07 57.95 5.87
C PRO A 9 38.89 56.46 6.21
N ARG A 10 38.18 56.30 7.33
CA ARG A 10 36.95 55.50 7.48
C ARG A 10 37.12 53.99 7.65
N ALA A 11 37.01 53.63 8.94
CA ALA A 11 36.44 52.41 9.46
C ALA A 11 35.42 51.77 8.50
N ARG A 12 35.74 50.58 8.01
CA ARG A 12 34.78 49.70 7.35
C ARG A 12 34.16 48.81 8.43
N ALA A 13 32.89 49.10 8.72
CA ALA A 13 32.04 48.25 9.52
C ALA A 13 31.95 46.86 8.86
N LEU A 14 32.40 45.83 9.57
CA LEU A 14 32.18 44.44 9.21
C LEU A 14 30.72 44.11 9.55
N MET A 15 29.82 44.18 8.56
CA MET A 15 28.51 43.53 8.65
C MET A 15 28.70 42.04 8.34
N ALA A 16 28.74 41.22 9.39
CA ALA A 16 28.59 39.78 9.29
C ALA A 16 27.10 39.48 9.03
N VAL A 17 26.75 39.19 7.78
CA VAL A 17 25.43 38.64 7.43
C VAL A 17 25.47 37.15 7.78
N ALA A 18 24.88 36.81 8.94
CA ALA A 18 24.64 35.42 9.31
C ALA A 18 23.61 34.82 8.34
N VAL A 19 24.07 33.98 7.42
CA VAL A 19 23.21 33.15 6.58
C VAL A 19 22.56 32.11 7.50
N LEU A 20 21.34 32.40 7.95
CA LEU A 20 20.45 31.41 8.58
C LEU A 20 20.03 30.40 7.51
N GLY A 21 20.87 29.39 7.29
CA GLY A 21 20.51 28.18 6.57
C GLY A 21 19.49 27.41 7.40
N ALA A 22 18.21 27.76 7.27
CA ALA A 22 17.12 26.97 7.78
C ALA A 22 17.08 25.66 6.98
N GLY A 23 17.75 24.63 7.50
CA GLY A 23 17.63 23.27 7.02
C GLY A 23 16.18 22.83 7.19
N LEU A 24 15.40 22.95 6.12
CA LEU A 24 14.15 22.22 5.97
C LEU A 24 14.52 20.74 5.82
N ALA A 25 14.71 20.07 6.95
CA ALA A 25 14.67 18.62 7.00
C ALA A 25 13.26 18.22 6.58
N LEU A 26 13.11 17.83 5.31
CA LEU A 26 11.96 17.11 4.80
C LEU A 26 11.90 15.78 5.56
N SER A 27 11.28 15.78 6.73
CA SER A 27 10.82 14.56 7.39
C SER A 27 9.70 13.97 6.53
N GLY A 28 10.08 13.32 5.43
CA GLY A 28 9.19 12.47 4.67
C GLY A 28 8.72 11.37 5.59
N THR A 29 7.42 11.32 5.87
CA THR A 29 6.79 10.21 6.57
C THR A 29 7.11 8.95 5.78
N ALA A 30 7.95 8.06 6.32
CA ALA A 30 8.19 6.77 5.71
C ALA A 30 6.84 6.06 5.59
N ALA A 31 6.41 5.77 4.36
CA ALA A 31 5.23 4.97 4.15
C ALA A 31 5.46 3.61 4.83
N ALA A 32 4.47 3.19 5.61
CA ALA A 32 4.52 1.89 6.27
C ALA A 32 4.73 0.78 5.23
N ALA A 33 5.77 -0.02 5.42
CA ALA A 33 6.07 -1.10 4.49
C ALA A 33 4.94 -2.15 4.52
N PRO A 34 4.48 -2.67 3.36
CA PRO A 34 3.52 -3.75 3.33
C PRO A 34 4.02 -4.99 4.11
N PRO A 35 3.11 -5.78 4.69
CA PRO A 35 3.51 -6.97 5.44
C PRO A 35 4.12 -8.03 4.52
N ALA A 36 5.16 -8.74 4.96
CA ALA A 36 5.76 -9.80 4.14
C ALA A 36 4.79 -10.96 3.83
N THR A 37 3.80 -11.19 4.70
CA THR A 37 2.78 -12.22 4.55
C THR A 37 1.38 -11.70 4.82
N VAL A 38 0.42 -12.15 4.01
CA VAL A 38 -1.01 -11.89 4.18
C VAL A 38 -1.75 -13.10 4.76
N THR A 39 -1.09 -14.23 5.00
CA THR A 39 -1.72 -15.44 5.56
C THR A 39 -2.45 -15.18 6.89
N GLY A 40 -3.52 -15.94 7.11
CA GLY A 40 -4.41 -15.83 8.27
C GLY A 40 -5.80 -15.34 7.91
N SER A 41 -6.63 -15.19 8.94
CA SER A 41 -8.03 -14.82 8.80
C SER A 41 -8.22 -13.31 8.90
N TRP A 42 -8.97 -12.76 7.95
CA TRP A 42 -9.30 -11.35 7.81
C TRP A 42 -10.81 -11.17 7.93
N SER A 43 -11.23 -10.18 8.70
CA SER A 43 -12.61 -9.70 8.67
C SER A 43 -12.76 -8.78 7.46
N ILE A 44 -13.52 -9.19 6.44
CA ILE A 44 -13.68 -8.45 5.18
C ILE A 44 -15.12 -7.94 5.05
N LEU A 45 -15.26 -6.67 4.69
CA LEU A 45 -16.51 -5.99 4.38
C LEU A 45 -16.66 -5.90 2.85
N ILE A 46 -17.70 -6.53 2.32
CA ILE A 46 -17.99 -6.61 0.89
C ILE A 46 -19.45 -6.23 0.71
N ASP A 47 -19.73 -5.17 -0.05
CA ASP A 47 -21.11 -4.72 -0.31
C ASP A 47 -21.94 -4.57 0.99
N GLN A 48 -21.33 -3.91 1.99
CA GLN A 48 -21.91 -3.69 3.33
C GLN A 48 -22.15 -4.95 4.18
N ASN A 49 -21.70 -6.13 3.74
CA ASN A 49 -21.80 -7.36 4.49
C ASN A 49 -20.43 -7.84 4.97
N TYR A 50 -20.34 -8.23 6.25
CA TYR A 50 -19.13 -8.80 6.82
C TYR A 50 -19.05 -10.29 6.54
N THR A 51 -17.87 -10.76 6.13
CA THR A 51 -17.54 -12.17 6.02
C THR A 51 -16.08 -12.39 6.38
N THR A 52 -15.63 -13.65 6.33
CA THR A 52 -14.24 -14.02 6.63
C THR A 52 -13.50 -14.33 5.34
N LEU A 53 -12.35 -13.69 5.15
CA LEU A 53 -11.35 -14.06 4.15
C LEU A 53 -10.22 -14.79 4.87
N ASP A 54 -10.08 -16.09 4.63
CA ASP A 54 -9.03 -16.90 5.23
C ASP A 54 -7.97 -17.27 4.20
N ILE A 55 -6.77 -16.69 4.31
CA ILE A 55 -5.65 -16.96 3.41
C ILE A 55 -4.78 -18.05 4.05
N THR A 56 -4.94 -19.27 3.58
CA THR A 56 -4.32 -20.47 4.18
C THR A 56 -2.93 -20.75 3.63
N ASN A 57 -2.63 -20.29 2.42
CA ASN A 57 -1.31 -20.46 1.80
C ASN A 57 -0.86 -19.18 1.09
N GLN A 58 0.41 -18.84 1.27
CA GLN A 58 1.12 -17.87 0.47
C GLN A 58 2.48 -18.47 0.07
N GLY A 59 2.71 -18.70 -1.21
CA GLY A 59 3.92 -19.37 -1.67
C GLY A 59 4.08 -19.40 -3.18
N GLY A 60 5.15 -20.08 -3.63
CA GLY A 60 5.47 -20.19 -5.06
C GLY A 60 5.85 -18.85 -5.72
N GLY A 61 6.04 -18.89 -7.03
CA GLY A 61 6.02 -17.71 -7.89
C GLY A 61 4.80 -17.80 -8.80
N GLY A 62 4.19 -16.67 -9.16
CA GLY A 62 3.02 -16.73 -10.05
C GLY A 62 2.18 -15.47 -10.22
N GLY A 63 2.56 -14.33 -9.64
CA GLY A 63 1.89 -13.06 -9.92
C GLY A 63 2.48 -12.33 -11.14
N PRO A 64 1.71 -11.45 -11.81
CA PRO A 64 2.24 -10.40 -12.66
C PRO A 64 3.27 -9.58 -11.87
N GLY A 65 4.47 -9.36 -12.42
CA GLY A 65 5.54 -8.63 -11.71
C GLY A 65 6.73 -9.48 -11.21
N GLY A 66 6.72 -10.79 -11.44
CA GLY A 66 7.92 -11.65 -11.36
C GLY A 66 8.04 -12.52 -10.10
N SER A 67 9.25 -13.02 -9.82
CA SER A 67 9.55 -14.00 -8.76
C SER A 67 9.26 -13.53 -7.33
N THR A 68 8.97 -12.24 -7.15
CA THR A 68 8.68 -11.59 -5.87
C THR A 68 7.21 -11.74 -5.46
N CYS A 69 6.29 -11.88 -6.41
CA CYS A 69 4.88 -12.07 -6.14
C CYS A 69 4.58 -13.55 -5.85
N ARG A 70 3.85 -13.78 -4.76
CA ARG A 70 3.51 -15.11 -4.23
C ARG A 70 2.07 -15.42 -4.56
N VAL A 71 1.81 -16.66 -4.97
CA VAL A 71 0.44 -17.17 -5.12
C VAL A 71 -0.20 -17.23 -3.74
N ILE A 72 -1.46 -16.82 -3.65
CA ILE A 72 -2.28 -16.98 -2.45
C ILE A 72 -3.44 -17.94 -2.73
N LEU A 73 -3.71 -18.80 -1.76
CA LEU A 73 -4.85 -19.72 -1.74
C LEU A 73 -5.59 -19.55 -0.41
N GLY A 74 -6.88 -19.80 -0.42
CA GLY A 74 -7.71 -19.58 0.74
C GLY A 74 -9.20 -19.71 0.47
N TYR A 75 -9.99 -19.11 1.34
CA TYR A 75 -11.45 -19.12 1.28
C TYR A 75 -12.04 -17.75 1.59
N LEU A 76 -13.11 -17.38 0.88
CA LEU A 76 -14.01 -16.29 1.23
C LEU A 76 -15.32 -16.91 1.72
N GLY A 77 -15.53 -16.92 3.03
CA GLY A 77 -16.51 -17.78 3.66
C GLY A 77 -16.17 -19.25 3.41
N ILE A 78 -17.02 -19.96 2.67
CA ILE A 78 -16.79 -21.36 2.28
C ILE A 78 -16.21 -21.51 0.86
N ALA A 79 -16.12 -20.41 0.11
CA ALA A 79 -15.82 -20.45 -1.31
C ALA A 79 -14.33 -20.26 -1.56
N PRO A 80 -13.70 -21.09 -2.41
CA PRO A 80 -12.26 -21.03 -2.61
C PRO A 80 -11.85 -19.73 -3.31
N ILE A 81 -10.69 -19.22 -2.91
CA ILE A 81 -10.01 -18.13 -3.60
C ILE A 81 -8.66 -18.56 -4.15
N THR A 82 -8.23 -17.91 -5.22
CA THR A 82 -6.90 -18.10 -5.80
C THR A 82 -6.41 -16.77 -6.37
N GLY A 83 -5.17 -16.41 -6.09
CA GLY A 83 -4.67 -15.10 -6.47
C GLY A 83 -3.17 -14.97 -6.29
N TYR A 84 -2.72 -13.73 -6.18
CA TYR A 84 -1.35 -13.39 -5.82
C TYR A 84 -1.30 -12.22 -4.84
N TYR A 85 -0.20 -12.15 -4.11
CA TYR A 85 0.21 -11.03 -3.28
C TYR A 85 1.66 -10.66 -3.60
N CYS A 86 1.96 -9.39 -3.76
CA CYS A 86 3.29 -8.87 -4.05
C CYS A 86 3.81 -8.07 -2.84
N PRO A 87 4.60 -8.69 -1.93
CA PRO A 87 5.12 -8.02 -0.74
C PRO A 87 5.85 -6.69 -1.01
N PRO A 88 6.64 -6.52 -2.10
CA PRO A 88 7.34 -5.25 -2.34
C PRO A 88 6.41 -4.05 -2.57
N THR A 89 5.23 -4.27 -3.14
CA THR A 89 4.27 -3.20 -3.47
C THR A 89 3.05 -3.20 -2.55
N GLY A 90 2.81 -4.31 -1.85
CA GLY A 90 1.58 -4.55 -1.11
C GLY A 90 0.38 -4.86 -1.99
N GLU A 91 0.56 -4.99 -3.31
CA GLU A 91 -0.53 -5.29 -4.24
C GLU A 91 -1.05 -6.70 -4.02
N LEU A 92 -2.37 -6.85 -4.07
CA LEU A 92 -3.06 -8.14 -4.01
C LEU A 92 -4.10 -8.24 -5.12
N HIS A 93 -4.26 -9.44 -5.65
CA HIS A 93 -5.34 -9.75 -6.57
C HIS A 93 -5.79 -11.18 -6.36
N PHE A 94 -7.09 -11.43 -6.22
CA PHE A 94 -7.60 -12.79 -6.11
C PHE A 94 -8.97 -12.97 -6.75
N LEU A 95 -9.20 -14.19 -7.20
CA LEU A 95 -10.44 -14.67 -7.76
C LEU A 95 -11.23 -15.35 -6.66
N HIS A 96 -12.52 -15.05 -6.57
CA HIS A 96 -13.47 -15.77 -5.74
C HIS A 96 -14.28 -16.68 -6.65
N ASN A 97 -14.19 -17.99 -6.40
CA ASN A 97 -14.74 -19.01 -7.26
C ASN A 97 -15.97 -19.67 -6.61
N ASN A 98 -16.95 -20.01 -7.43
CA ASN A 98 -18.13 -20.76 -7.00
C ASN A 98 -17.72 -22.16 -6.51
N VAL A 99 -18.19 -22.57 -5.33
CA VAL A 99 -17.89 -23.88 -4.73
C VAL A 99 -18.33 -25.05 -5.61
N SER A 100 -19.47 -24.94 -6.28
CA SER A 100 -20.06 -26.02 -7.08
C SER A 100 -19.44 -26.14 -8.47
N THR A 101 -19.07 -25.02 -9.10
CA THR A 101 -18.66 -25.02 -10.51
C THR A 101 -17.19 -24.69 -10.73
N GLY A 102 -16.50 -24.17 -9.71
CA GLY A 102 -15.13 -23.67 -9.82
C GLY A 102 -14.99 -22.38 -10.65
N ALA A 103 -16.08 -21.88 -11.23
CA ALA A 103 -16.04 -20.67 -12.04
C ALA A 103 -15.83 -19.42 -11.19
N THR A 104 -15.04 -18.47 -11.68
CA THR A 104 -14.88 -17.16 -11.04
C THR A 104 -16.20 -16.39 -11.06
N VAL A 105 -16.62 -15.91 -9.89
CA VAL A 105 -17.85 -15.13 -9.72
C VAL A 105 -17.56 -13.69 -9.33
N ARG A 106 -16.41 -13.44 -8.68
CA ARG A 106 -15.92 -12.10 -8.37
C ARG A 106 -14.40 -12.06 -8.49
N THR A 107 -13.87 -10.90 -8.87
CA THR A 107 -12.43 -10.64 -8.96
C THR A 107 -12.09 -9.46 -8.07
N PHE A 108 -11.11 -9.61 -7.19
CA PHE A 108 -10.68 -8.62 -6.21
C PHE A 108 -9.31 -8.08 -6.58
N SER A 109 -9.12 -6.77 -6.46
CA SER A 109 -7.85 -6.07 -6.62
C SER A 109 -7.70 -5.04 -5.53
N GLY A 110 -6.53 -4.96 -4.90
CA GLY A 110 -6.31 -3.99 -3.83
C GLY A 110 -4.87 -3.91 -3.36
N SER A 111 -4.68 -3.28 -2.23
CA SER A 111 -3.40 -3.21 -1.54
C SER A 111 -3.54 -3.57 -0.07
N VAL A 112 -2.45 -4.09 0.49
CA VAL A 112 -2.29 -4.38 1.91
C VAL A 112 -1.31 -3.40 2.50
N THR A 113 -1.74 -2.74 3.55
CA THR A 113 -0.89 -1.87 4.36
C THR A 113 -0.83 -2.43 5.78
N ALA A 114 0.35 -2.40 6.37
CA ALA A 114 0.53 -2.64 7.79
C ALA A 114 1.55 -1.63 8.27
N ALA A 115 1.24 -0.88 9.32
CA ALA A 115 2.28 -0.15 10.02
C ALA A 115 3.31 -1.17 10.51
N THR A 116 4.56 -1.07 10.05
CA THR A 116 5.66 -1.93 10.51
C THR A 116 5.69 -1.94 12.04
N GLY A 117 5.34 -3.07 12.65
CA GLY A 117 5.31 -3.24 14.11
C GLY A 117 3.99 -2.89 14.81
N VAL A 118 2.90 -2.58 14.10
CA VAL A 118 1.61 -2.22 14.72
C VAL A 118 0.46 -2.95 14.02
N ALA A 119 -0.26 -3.79 14.76
CA ALA A 119 -1.59 -4.27 14.39
C ALA A 119 -2.61 -3.13 14.55
N PRO A 120 -3.62 -3.02 13.66
CA PRO A 120 -4.04 -4.00 12.66
C PRO A 120 -3.37 -3.83 11.29
N ALA A 121 -3.25 -4.94 10.55
CA ALA A 121 -3.01 -4.86 9.12
C ALA A 121 -4.34 -4.60 8.42
N HIS A 122 -4.32 -3.84 7.32
CA HIS A 122 -5.50 -3.46 6.57
C HIS A 122 -5.35 -3.85 5.09
N MET A 123 -6.44 -4.32 4.50
CA MET A 123 -6.59 -4.46 3.05
C MET A 123 -7.69 -3.53 2.57
N ALA A 124 -7.51 -2.92 1.41
CA ALA A 124 -8.58 -2.17 0.76
C ALA A 124 -8.43 -2.25 -0.75
N GLY A 125 -9.54 -2.12 -1.45
CA GLY A 125 -9.54 -2.13 -2.90
C GLY A 125 -10.94 -2.18 -3.49
N THR A 126 -11.03 -2.75 -4.68
CA THR A 126 -12.31 -2.98 -5.37
C THR A 126 -12.46 -4.44 -5.74
N PHE A 127 -13.71 -4.87 -5.88
CA PHE A 127 -14.04 -6.14 -6.51
C PHE A 127 -15.04 -5.92 -7.64
N LYS A 128 -14.94 -6.77 -8.66
CA LYS A 128 -15.87 -6.80 -9.78
C LYS A 128 -16.72 -8.04 -9.70
N VAL A 129 -18.03 -7.91 -9.90
CA VAL A 129 -18.90 -9.07 -10.09
C VAL A 129 -18.81 -9.49 -11.55
N VAL A 130 -18.46 -10.75 -11.81
CA VAL A 130 -18.36 -11.29 -13.18
C VAL A 130 -19.48 -12.27 -13.52
N ASN A 131 -20.30 -12.63 -12.53
CA ASN A 131 -21.46 -13.50 -12.70
C ASN A 131 -22.68 -12.90 -11.97
N VAL A 132 -23.75 -12.58 -12.72
CA VAL A 132 -24.97 -11.94 -12.18
C VAL A 132 -25.71 -12.75 -11.13
N ALA A 133 -25.51 -14.06 -11.08
CA ALA A 133 -26.08 -14.90 -10.02
C ALA A 133 -25.53 -14.55 -8.62
N PHE A 134 -24.43 -13.78 -8.56
CA PHE A 134 -23.72 -13.40 -7.33
C PHE A 134 -23.79 -11.89 -7.05
N GLY A 135 -24.67 -11.16 -7.74
CA GLY A 135 -24.89 -9.72 -7.57
C GLY A 135 -24.99 -8.98 -8.91
N PRO A 136 -25.41 -7.71 -8.90
CA PRO A 136 -25.38 -6.88 -10.10
C PRO A 136 -23.95 -6.70 -10.63
N TYR A 137 -23.81 -6.57 -11.95
CA TYR A 137 -22.54 -6.19 -12.55
C TYR A 137 -22.11 -4.81 -12.05
N GLY A 138 -20.82 -4.67 -11.72
CA GLY A 138 -20.25 -3.43 -11.25
C GLY A 138 -18.90 -3.63 -10.58
N GLU A 139 -18.29 -2.50 -10.21
CA GLU A 139 -17.12 -2.45 -9.34
C GLU A 139 -17.53 -1.85 -8.01
N TYR A 140 -17.17 -2.52 -6.92
CA TYR A 140 -17.60 -2.18 -5.58
C TYR A 140 -16.39 -2.14 -4.64
N PRO A 141 -16.38 -1.26 -3.62
CA PRO A 141 -15.29 -1.23 -2.67
C PRO A 141 -15.32 -2.47 -1.76
N PHE A 142 -14.14 -2.89 -1.30
CA PHE A 142 -14.01 -3.77 -0.14
C PHE A 142 -12.94 -3.23 0.80
N SER A 143 -13.05 -3.63 2.07
CA SER A 143 -12.01 -3.41 3.07
C SER A 143 -11.89 -4.65 3.96
N ALA A 144 -10.70 -4.92 4.47
CA ALA A 144 -10.47 -6.00 5.42
C ALA A 144 -9.47 -5.60 6.50
N SER A 145 -9.54 -6.24 7.66
CA SER A 145 -8.57 -6.05 8.75
C SER A 145 -8.27 -7.35 9.49
N LYS A 146 -7.05 -7.46 10.02
CA LYS A 146 -6.63 -8.50 10.95
C LYS A 146 -5.70 -7.97 12.04
#